data_AF-A0A6N2L2L0-F1
#
_entry.id   AF-A0A6N2L2L0-F1
#
_cell.length_a   1.000
_cell.length_b   1.000
_cell.length_c   1.000
_cell.angle_alpha   90.00
_cell.angle_beta   90.00
_cell.angle_gamma   90.00
#
_symmetry.space_group_name_H-M   'P 1'
#
loop_
_entity.id
_entity.type
_entity.pdbx_description
1 polymer ?
#
loop_
_entity_poly.entity_id
_entity_poly.type
_entity_poly.pdbx_seq_one_letter_code
_entity_poly.pdbx_strand_id
1 'polypeptide(L)'
;MQQMQELGLQEIVAIKGLLVNIRGESQANWWKQLSTLTRRSFINMWRDLGYYWVRIIVYILLSICVGTVFLDVGKGYTAILAHGACGGFLSGFMTFMSIGGFPSFIEELKVFYKERLDGYYGVAVYILSNFLSSFPYLTVMSFGTSSITYYMVKFRPEFSNFFFVFLDLLSSIATVESCMMTIASLVPNYLMGFVIGSAYIGILMMTSGFFRLLPDIPKVFWRYPVSYVNFGSWGLQRTRMT
;
A
#
# COMPACT_ATOMS: atom_id res chain seq x y z
N MET A 1 2.46 13.35 -53.67
CA MET A 1 2.37 14.50 -52.75
C MET A 1 2.05 14.09 -51.31
N GLN A 2 1.10 13.18 -51.04
CA GLN A 2 0.82 12.68 -49.66
C GLN A 2 2.02 11.97 -48.98
N GLN A 3 2.80 11.17 -49.70
CA GLN A 3 3.95 10.43 -49.14
C GLN A 3 5.09 11.33 -48.63
N MET A 4 5.32 12.50 -49.25
CA MET A 4 6.34 13.46 -48.80
C MET A 4 5.92 14.19 -47.52
N GLN A 5 4.62 14.30 -47.26
CA GLN A 5 4.07 14.99 -46.10
C GLN A 5 4.12 14.09 -44.84
N GLU A 6 3.96 12.77 -45.00
CA GLU A 6 4.16 11.81 -43.91
C GLU A 6 5.63 11.65 -43.52
N LEU A 7 6.56 11.67 -44.49
CA LEU A 7 8.00 11.67 -44.23
C LEU A 7 8.44 12.89 -43.40
N GLY A 8 7.95 14.08 -43.75
CA GLY A 8 8.21 15.30 -42.97
C GLY A 8 7.60 15.25 -41.56
N LEU A 9 6.42 14.65 -41.40
CA LEU A 9 5.79 14.48 -40.08
C LEU A 9 6.56 13.49 -39.20
N GLN A 10 7.02 12.37 -39.77
CA GLN A 10 7.86 11.38 -39.09
C GLN A 10 9.21 11.99 -38.67
N GLU A 11 9.84 12.79 -39.52
CA GLU A 11 11.07 13.50 -39.16
C GLU A 11 10.84 14.54 -38.06
N ILE A 12 9.72 15.29 -38.08
CA ILE A 12 9.40 16.24 -37.01
C ILE A 12 9.11 15.52 -35.68
N VAL A 13 8.45 14.36 -35.72
CA VAL A 13 8.21 13.52 -34.54
C VAL A 13 9.51 12.92 -34.02
N ALA A 14 10.40 12.45 -34.91
CA ALA A 14 11.71 11.93 -34.55
C ALA A 14 12.61 13.03 -33.97
N ILE A 15 12.62 14.23 -34.56
CA ILE A 15 13.37 15.39 -34.08
C ILE A 15 12.81 15.88 -32.74
N LYS A 16 11.49 15.88 -32.55
CA LYS A 16 10.89 16.17 -31.23
C LYS A 16 11.23 15.10 -30.21
N GLY A 17 11.18 13.81 -30.56
CA GLY A 17 11.57 12.71 -29.68
C GLY A 17 13.05 12.78 -29.31
N LEU A 18 13.92 13.14 -30.26
CA LEU A 18 15.36 13.30 -30.07
C LEU A 18 15.68 14.56 -29.24
N LEU A 19 14.98 15.67 -29.46
CA LEU A 19 15.11 16.89 -28.65
C LEU A 19 14.57 16.69 -27.22
N VAL A 20 13.49 15.92 -27.03
CA VAL A 20 13.01 15.51 -25.70
C VAL A 20 14.04 14.62 -25.00
N ASN A 21 14.71 13.73 -25.73
CA ASN A 21 15.78 12.88 -25.20
C ASN A 21 17.03 13.68 -24.82
N ILE A 22 17.41 14.69 -25.62
CA ILE A 22 18.58 15.55 -25.37
C ILE A 22 18.34 16.58 -24.27
N ARG A 23 17.09 17.05 -24.08
CA ARG A 23 16.75 18.04 -23.03
C ARG A 23 16.43 17.40 -21.68
N GLY A 24 16.26 16.07 -21.63
CA GLY A 24 15.89 15.28 -20.46
C GLY A 24 17.06 14.71 -19.64
N GLU A 25 18.32 14.95 -20.03
CA GLU A 25 19.46 14.68 -19.13
C GLU A 25 19.55 15.79 -18.08
N SER A 26 18.67 15.67 -17.08
CA SER A 26 18.69 16.51 -15.88
C SER A 26 20.09 16.46 -15.25
N GLN A 27 20.82 17.57 -15.38
CA GLN A 27 22.18 17.82 -14.89
C GLN A 27 22.31 17.76 -13.35
N ALA A 28 21.24 17.40 -12.63
CA ALA A 28 21.24 17.22 -11.19
C ALA A 28 21.57 15.75 -10.86
N ASN A 29 22.52 15.55 -9.96
CA ASN A 29 22.86 14.24 -9.41
C ASN A 29 21.57 13.50 -8.96
N TRP A 30 21.41 12.23 -9.32
CA TRP A 30 20.21 11.41 -9.08
C TRP A 30 19.70 11.50 -7.63
N TRP A 31 20.63 11.56 -6.67
CA TRP A 31 20.36 11.74 -5.25
C TRP A 31 19.76 13.11 -4.88
N LYS A 32 20.18 14.19 -5.55
CA LYS A 32 19.61 15.54 -5.35
C LYS A 32 18.19 15.63 -5.91
N GLN A 33 17.94 14.97 -7.05
CA GLN A 33 16.60 14.85 -7.61
C GLN A 33 15.69 14.09 -6.64
N LEU A 34 16.13 12.90 -6.19
CA LEU A 34 15.40 12.08 -5.23
C LEU A 34 15.10 12.86 -3.94
N SER A 35 16.10 13.48 -3.32
CA SER A 35 15.93 14.23 -2.06
C SER A 35 14.96 15.40 -2.22
N THR A 36 15.04 16.13 -3.34
CA THR A 36 14.17 17.28 -3.61
C THR A 36 12.74 16.85 -3.90
N LEU A 37 12.55 15.76 -4.67
CA LEU A 37 11.24 15.17 -4.90
C LEU A 37 10.63 14.62 -3.61
N THR A 38 11.40 13.89 -2.79
CA THR A 38 10.94 13.36 -1.51
C THR A 38 10.54 14.49 -0.57
N ARG A 39 11.32 15.58 -0.51
CA ARG A 39 10.97 16.76 0.30
C ARG A 39 9.68 17.42 -0.22
N ARG A 40 9.53 17.58 -1.54
CA ARG A 40 8.32 18.15 -2.14
C ARG A 40 7.11 17.24 -1.90
N SER A 41 7.23 15.94 -2.13
CA SER A 41 6.19 14.94 -1.92
C SER A 41 5.78 14.89 -0.45
N PHE A 42 6.75 14.95 0.47
CA PHE A 42 6.47 15.02 1.90
C PHE A 42 5.71 16.30 2.29
N ILE A 43 6.10 17.46 1.76
CA ILE A 43 5.38 18.72 1.99
C ILE A 43 3.98 18.67 1.36
N ASN A 44 3.83 18.04 0.19
CA ASN A 44 2.53 17.87 -0.47
C ASN A 44 1.60 17.01 0.38
N MET A 45 2.07 15.84 0.81
CA MET A 45 1.34 14.96 1.73
C MET A 45 1.02 15.63 3.07
N TRP A 46 1.92 16.48 3.58
CA TRP A 46 1.67 17.27 4.79
C TRP A 46 0.67 18.40 4.57
N ARG A 47 0.55 18.96 3.37
CA ARG A 47 -0.41 20.04 3.06
C ARG A 47 -1.79 19.50 2.74
N ASP A 48 -1.88 18.30 2.19
CA ASP A 48 -3.12 17.51 2.11
C ASP A 48 -3.46 16.87 3.48
N LEU A 49 -3.48 17.73 4.51
CA LEU A 49 -3.74 17.38 5.91
C LEU A 49 -5.07 16.65 6.07
N GLY A 50 -6.13 17.09 5.40
CA GLY A 50 -7.45 16.51 5.58
C GLY A 50 -7.47 15.01 5.27
N TYR A 51 -6.85 14.59 4.19
CA TYR A 51 -6.96 13.22 3.71
C TYR A 51 -6.17 12.22 4.58
N TYR A 52 -4.88 12.49 4.76
CA TYR A 52 -4.01 11.63 5.57
C TYR A 52 -4.39 11.67 7.07
N TRP A 53 -4.76 12.82 7.65
CA TRP A 53 -5.16 12.86 9.05
C TRP A 53 -6.50 12.17 9.31
N VAL A 54 -7.49 12.35 8.44
CA VAL A 54 -8.77 11.62 8.56
C VAL A 54 -8.52 10.12 8.51
N ARG A 55 -7.64 9.67 7.62
CA ARG A 55 -7.29 8.26 7.56
C ARG A 55 -6.62 7.78 8.86
N ILE A 56 -5.75 8.56 9.51
CA ILE A 56 -5.22 8.24 10.86
C ILE A 56 -6.33 8.07 11.88
N ILE A 57 -7.24 9.05 11.95
CA ILE A 57 -8.33 9.04 12.91
C ILE A 57 -9.21 7.80 12.70
N VAL A 58 -9.56 7.48 11.45
CA VAL A 58 -10.40 6.31 11.15
C VAL A 58 -9.70 5.00 11.52
N TYR A 59 -8.39 4.86 11.29
CA TYR A 59 -7.66 3.66 11.71
C TYR A 59 -7.64 3.52 13.24
N ILE A 60 -7.40 4.62 13.97
CA ILE A 60 -7.44 4.61 15.44
C ILE A 60 -8.84 4.24 15.95
N LEU A 61 -9.90 4.85 15.41
CA LEU A 61 -11.28 4.55 15.79
C LEU A 61 -11.63 3.08 15.51
N LEU A 62 -11.27 2.56 14.34
CA LEU A 62 -11.46 1.15 14.01
C LEU A 62 -10.71 0.24 14.97
N SER A 63 -9.48 0.59 15.34
CA SER A 63 -8.68 -0.16 16.31
C SER A 63 -9.38 -0.25 17.66
N ILE A 64 -9.99 0.84 18.11
CA ILE A 64 -10.76 0.89 19.36
C ILE A 64 -12.03 0.05 19.24
N CYS A 65 -12.76 0.15 18.13
CA CYS A 65 -13.95 -0.68 17.88
C CYS A 65 -13.61 -2.18 17.90
N VAL A 66 -12.52 -2.58 17.23
CA VAL A 66 -12.06 -3.97 17.25
C VAL A 66 -11.61 -4.36 18.64
N GLY A 67 -10.77 -3.53 19.29
CA GLY A 67 -10.29 -3.78 20.64
C GLY A 67 -11.42 -3.96 21.65
N THR A 68 -12.50 -3.18 21.54
CA THR A 68 -13.68 -3.30 22.42
C THR A 68 -14.50 -4.57 22.17
N VAL A 69 -14.68 -4.98 20.91
CA VAL A 69 -15.41 -6.21 20.56
C VAL A 69 -14.68 -7.46 21.07
N PHE A 70 -13.34 -7.44 21.05
CA PHE A 70 -12.50 -8.55 21.52
C PHE A 70 -11.94 -8.32 22.93
N LEU A 71 -12.62 -7.52 23.77
CA LEU A 71 -12.25 -7.35 25.18
C LEU A 71 -12.46 -8.65 25.96
N ASP A 72 -11.42 -9.03 26.72
CA ASP A 72 -11.46 -10.11 27.71
C ASP A 72 -11.87 -11.49 27.15
N VAL A 73 -11.30 -11.82 25.98
CA VAL A 73 -11.30 -13.19 25.47
C VAL A 73 -10.63 -14.08 26.53
N GLY A 74 -11.40 -14.99 27.14
CA GLY A 74 -10.93 -15.87 28.22
C GLY A 74 -9.74 -16.77 27.82
N LYS A 75 -9.34 -17.76 28.64
CA LYS A 75 -8.13 -18.58 28.37
C LYS A 75 -8.41 -19.95 27.73
N GLY A 76 -9.61 -20.20 27.22
CA GLY A 76 -10.02 -21.49 26.66
C GLY A 76 -9.64 -21.70 25.18
N TYR A 77 -9.98 -22.85 24.60
CA TYR A 77 -9.81 -23.11 23.16
C TYR A 77 -10.53 -22.10 22.26
N THR A 78 -11.66 -21.54 22.74
CA THR A 78 -12.38 -20.45 22.09
C THR A 78 -11.55 -19.17 21.98
N ALA A 79 -10.57 -19.00 22.86
CA ALA A 79 -9.70 -17.83 22.87
C ALA A 79 -8.71 -17.80 21.71
N ILE A 80 -8.15 -18.96 21.37
CA ILE A 80 -7.22 -19.11 20.26
C ILE A 80 -7.93 -18.76 18.95
N LEU A 81 -9.18 -19.22 18.79
CA LEU A 81 -10.01 -18.88 17.64
C LEU A 81 -10.35 -17.38 17.61
N ALA A 82 -10.72 -16.79 18.75
CA ALA A 82 -11.03 -15.37 18.84
C ALA A 82 -9.81 -14.48 18.56
N HIS A 83 -8.61 -14.85 19.01
CA HIS A 83 -7.37 -14.13 18.66
C HIS A 83 -7.05 -14.21 17.17
N GLY A 84 -7.24 -15.39 16.56
CA GLY A 84 -7.10 -15.56 15.12
C GLY A 84 -8.11 -14.72 14.32
N ALA A 85 -9.37 -14.68 14.78
CA ALA A 85 -10.41 -13.86 14.19
C ALA A 85 -10.12 -12.35 14.34
N CYS A 86 -9.62 -11.91 15.50
CA CYS A 86 -9.21 -10.54 15.75
C CYS A 86 -8.06 -10.12 14.80
N GLY A 87 -7.02 -10.94 14.69
CA GLY A 87 -5.92 -10.68 13.75
C GLY A 87 -6.40 -10.60 12.29
N GLY A 88 -7.37 -11.43 11.93
CA GLY A 88 -7.97 -11.44 10.60
C GLY A 88 -8.82 -10.26 10.26
N PHE A 89 -9.64 -9.86 11.22
CA PHE A 89 -10.42 -8.66 11.11
C PHE A 89 -9.50 -7.45 10.97
N LEU A 90 -8.45 -7.36 11.79
CA LEU A 90 -7.50 -6.25 11.74
C LEU A 90 -6.77 -6.16 10.39
N SER A 91 -6.16 -7.26 9.95
CA SER A 91 -5.44 -7.32 8.68
C SER A 91 -6.36 -7.05 7.48
N GLY A 92 -7.56 -7.65 7.47
CA GLY A 92 -8.55 -7.47 6.40
C GLY A 92 -9.10 -6.05 6.32
N PHE A 93 -9.56 -5.49 7.43
CA PHE A 93 -10.14 -4.14 7.46
C PHE A 93 -9.09 -3.06 7.16
N MET A 94 -7.87 -3.18 7.70
CA MET A 94 -6.79 -2.24 7.38
C MET A 94 -6.40 -2.25 5.91
N THR A 95 -6.35 -3.44 5.31
CA THR A 95 -6.07 -3.62 3.90
C THR A 95 -7.17 -2.94 3.08
N PHE A 96 -8.44 -3.19 3.43
CA PHE A 96 -9.60 -2.56 2.77
C PHE A 96 -9.59 -1.03 2.87
N MET A 97 -9.23 -0.49 4.03
CA MET A 97 -9.10 0.96 4.23
C MET A 97 -8.04 1.61 3.33
N SER A 98 -7.08 0.84 2.81
CA SER A 98 -6.07 1.36 1.87
C SER A 98 -6.65 1.73 0.50
N ILE A 99 -7.81 1.19 0.12
CA ILE A 99 -8.57 1.64 -1.07
C ILE A 99 -8.93 3.12 -0.94
N GLY A 100 -9.18 3.59 0.29
CA GLY A 100 -9.47 4.98 0.55
C GLY A 100 -8.39 5.90 -0.02
N GLY A 101 -7.13 5.45 -0.10
CA GLY A 101 -5.95 6.18 -0.61
C GLY A 101 -5.93 6.39 -2.12
N PHE A 102 -6.70 5.57 -2.84
CA PHE A 102 -6.67 5.50 -4.29
C PHE A 102 -6.94 6.84 -5.02
N PRO A 103 -7.91 7.68 -4.61
CA PRO A 103 -8.15 8.97 -5.27
C PRO A 103 -6.93 9.90 -5.20
N SER A 104 -6.23 9.93 -4.06
CA SER A 104 -5.04 10.77 -3.85
C SER A 104 -3.92 10.34 -4.80
N PHE A 105 -3.69 9.03 -4.95
CA PHE A 105 -2.65 8.54 -5.87
C PHE A 105 -2.94 8.89 -7.33
N ILE A 106 -4.21 8.86 -7.74
CA ILE A 106 -4.59 9.26 -9.10
C ILE A 106 -4.34 10.76 -9.33
N GLU A 107 -4.56 11.59 -8.32
CA GLU A 107 -4.26 13.03 -8.42
C GLU A 107 -2.75 13.28 -8.54
N GLU A 108 -1.95 12.63 -7.70
CA GLU A 108 -0.49 12.69 -7.78
C GLU A 108 0.05 12.18 -9.12
N LEU A 109 -0.50 11.06 -9.63
CA LEU A 109 -0.12 10.50 -10.94
C LEU A 109 -0.45 11.45 -12.09
N LYS A 110 -1.57 12.18 -12.05
CA LYS A 110 -1.90 13.19 -13.08
C LYS A 110 -0.87 14.31 -13.13
N VAL A 111 -0.37 14.75 -11.97
CA VAL A 111 0.70 15.74 -11.89
C VAL A 111 2.00 15.15 -12.41
N PHE A 112 2.33 13.92 -12.03
CA PHE A 112 3.50 13.19 -12.52
C PHE A 112 3.52 13.05 -14.04
N TYR A 113 2.39 12.67 -14.67
CA TYR A 113 2.31 12.55 -16.13
C TYR A 113 2.62 13.87 -16.85
N LYS A 114 2.17 15.00 -16.28
CA LYS A 114 2.49 16.33 -16.82
C LYS A 114 3.98 16.65 -16.68
N GLU A 115 4.54 16.46 -15.50
CA GLU A 115 5.97 16.75 -15.22
C GLU A 115 6.92 15.80 -15.99
N ARG A 116 6.46 14.60 -16.33
CA ARG A 116 7.21 13.65 -17.15
C ARG A 116 7.26 14.05 -18.62
N LEU A 117 6.21 14.65 -19.17
CA LEU A 117 6.20 15.15 -20.55
C LEU A 117 7.24 16.26 -20.76
N ASP A 118 7.54 17.01 -19.70
CA ASP A 118 8.56 18.07 -19.70
C ASP A 118 9.99 17.55 -19.39
N GLY A 119 10.16 16.25 -19.10
CA GLY A 119 11.48 15.61 -18.94
C GLY A 119 12.18 15.84 -17.60
N TYR A 120 11.48 16.27 -16.55
CA TYR A 120 12.12 16.68 -15.28
C TYR A 120 12.73 15.52 -14.46
N TYR A 121 12.14 14.33 -14.46
CA TYR A 121 12.62 13.18 -13.67
C TYR A 121 12.09 11.81 -14.15
N GLY A 122 12.79 10.74 -13.77
CA GLY A 122 12.47 9.35 -14.11
C GLY A 122 11.40 8.70 -13.20
N VAL A 123 10.74 7.66 -13.71
CA VAL A 123 9.69 6.89 -13.00
C VAL A 123 10.21 6.28 -11.68
N ALA A 124 11.45 5.74 -11.70
CA ALA A 124 12.04 5.10 -10.52
C ALA A 124 12.26 6.08 -9.36
N VAL A 125 12.66 7.33 -9.66
CA VAL A 125 12.87 8.37 -8.65
C VAL A 125 11.54 8.78 -8.03
N TYR A 126 10.48 8.89 -8.84
CA TYR A 126 9.13 9.20 -8.36
C TYR A 126 8.60 8.12 -7.41
N ILE A 127 8.66 6.84 -7.81
CA ILE A 127 8.18 5.73 -6.99
C ILE A 127 8.96 5.68 -5.67
N LEU A 128 10.29 5.80 -5.72
CA LEU A 128 11.13 5.76 -4.53
C LEU A 128 10.86 6.95 -3.60
N SER A 129 10.73 8.16 -4.15
CA SER A 129 10.36 9.34 -3.37
C SER A 129 9.00 9.19 -2.70
N ASN A 130 7.99 8.70 -3.43
CA ASN A 130 6.64 8.52 -2.88
C ASN A 130 6.62 7.46 -1.77
N PHE A 131 7.34 6.35 -1.97
CA PHE A 131 7.49 5.31 -0.95
C PHE A 131 8.15 5.85 0.32
N LEU A 132 9.26 6.58 0.21
CA LEU A 132 9.94 7.18 1.36
C LEU A 132 9.07 8.22 2.08
N SER A 133 8.32 9.04 1.33
CA SER A 133 7.43 10.06 1.91
C SER A 133 6.23 9.43 2.63
N SER A 134 5.71 8.30 2.13
CA SER A 134 4.57 7.58 2.72
C SER A 134 4.94 6.72 3.92
N PHE A 135 6.16 6.21 3.98
CA PHE A 135 6.65 5.34 5.05
C PHE A 135 6.43 5.83 6.50
N PRO A 136 6.73 7.10 6.87
CA PRO A 136 6.50 7.58 8.23
C PRO A 136 5.01 7.59 8.60
N TYR A 137 4.14 7.89 7.64
CA TYR A 137 2.70 7.87 7.86
C TYR A 137 2.20 6.44 8.12
N LEU A 138 2.61 5.48 7.29
CA LEU A 138 2.29 4.06 7.47
C LEU A 138 2.80 3.52 8.81
N THR A 139 3.95 4.01 9.27
CA THR A 139 4.55 3.65 10.56
C THR A 139 3.66 4.12 11.72
N VAL A 140 3.20 5.37 11.72
CA VAL A 140 2.32 5.91 12.77
C VAL A 140 1.00 5.15 12.82
N MET A 141 0.43 4.84 11.65
CA MET A 141 -0.83 4.09 11.49
C MET A 141 -0.75 2.69 12.07
N SER A 142 0.30 1.98 11.68
CA SER A 142 0.54 0.60 12.12
C SER A 142 0.82 0.60 13.62
N PHE A 143 1.70 1.50 14.09
CA PHE A 143 2.07 1.57 15.51
C PHE A 143 0.88 1.90 16.41
N GLY A 144 0.07 2.89 16.05
CA GLY A 144 -1.12 3.27 16.81
C GLY A 144 -2.11 2.11 16.92
N THR A 145 -2.38 1.45 15.79
CA THR A 145 -3.33 0.34 15.78
C THR A 145 -2.80 -0.89 16.52
N SER A 146 -1.54 -1.27 16.29
CA SER A 146 -0.92 -2.39 16.99
C SER A 146 -0.94 -2.15 18.49
N SER A 147 -0.63 -0.93 18.94
CA SER A 147 -0.64 -0.57 20.37
C SER A 147 -2.03 -0.76 20.97
N ILE A 148 -3.06 -0.16 20.36
CA ILE A 148 -4.44 -0.24 20.86
C ILE A 148 -4.91 -1.70 20.92
N THR A 149 -4.76 -2.43 19.82
CA THR A 149 -5.25 -3.82 19.73
C THR A 149 -4.50 -4.73 20.70
N TYR A 150 -3.18 -4.55 20.84
CA TYR A 150 -2.36 -5.39 21.70
C TYR A 150 -2.73 -5.25 23.19
N TYR A 151 -2.94 -4.01 23.64
CA TYR A 151 -3.32 -3.74 25.03
C TYR A 151 -4.76 -4.13 25.33
N MET A 152 -5.71 -3.91 24.40
CA MET A 152 -7.13 -4.21 24.63
C MET A 152 -7.43 -5.72 24.60
N VAL A 153 -6.77 -6.47 23.72
CA VAL A 153 -6.95 -7.93 23.60
C VAL A 153 -6.16 -8.70 24.68
N LYS A 154 -5.30 -8.02 25.45
CA LYS A 154 -4.42 -8.62 26.47
C LYS A 154 -3.58 -9.78 25.92
N PHE A 155 -2.89 -9.55 24.80
CA PHE A 155 -1.89 -10.50 24.30
C PHE A 155 -0.77 -10.72 25.34
N ARG A 156 -0.01 -11.84 25.22
CA ARG A 156 1.10 -12.17 26.13
C ARG A 156 2.06 -10.97 26.23
N PRO A 157 2.43 -10.46 27.42
CA PRO A 157 3.08 -9.16 27.60
C PRO A 157 4.57 -9.06 27.15
N GLU A 158 5.00 -9.83 26.16
CA GLU A 158 6.37 -9.80 25.65
C GLU A 158 6.56 -8.76 24.55
N PHE A 159 7.58 -7.91 24.70
CA PHE A 159 7.89 -6.87 23.71
C PHE A 159 8.18 -7.41 22.30
N SER A 160 8.78 -8.61 22.22
CA SER A 160 9.07 -9.30 20.94
C SER A 160 7.80 -9.57 20.13
N ASN A 161 6.72 -9.97 20.80
CA ASN A 161 5.45 -10.30 20.14
C ASN A 161 4.73 -9.03 19.66
N PHE A 162 4.78 -7.96 20.46
CA PHE A 162 4.28 -6.65 20.05
C PHE A 162 4.99 -6.13 18.78
N PHE A 163 6.32 -6.15 18.78
CA PHE A 163 7.11 -5.66 17.65
C PHE A 163 6.87 -6.48 16.38
N PHE A 164 6.69 -7.80 16.53
CA PHE A 164 6.36 -8.67 15.41
C PHE A 164 4.98 -8.36 14.81
N VAL A 165 3.94 -8.17 15.63
CA VAL A 165 2.60 -7.76 15.16
C VAL A 165 2.65 -6.39 14.48
N PHE A 166 3.41 -5.46 15.02
CA PHE A 166 3.63 -4.15 14.41
C PHE A 166 4.29 -4.25 13.03
N LEU A 167 5.36 -5.03 12.90
CA LEU A 167 6.05 -5.23 11.62
C LEU A 167 5.18 -5.96 10.59
N ASP A 168 4.40 -6.96 11.01
CA ASP A 168 3.47 -7.68 10.15
C ASP A 168 2.42 -6.74 9.56
N LEU A 169 1.80 -5.91 10.42
CA LEU A 169 0.82 -4.91 9.99
C LEU A 169 1.45 -3.86 9.08
N LEU A 170 2.63 -3.34 9.42
CA LEU A 170 3.35 -2.39 8.59
C LEU A 170 3.65 -2.96 7.19
N SER A 171 4.17 -4.19 7.13
CA SER A 171 4.48 -4.87 5.87
C SER A 171 3.22 -5.10 5.03
N SER A 172 2.11 -5.50 5.67
CA SER A 172 0.85 -5.75 4.98
C SER A 172 0.29 -4.49 4.32
N ILE A 173 0.25 -3.37 5.05
CA ILE A 173 -0.26 -2.10 4.52
C ILE A 173 0.69 -1.57 3.43
N ALA A 174 2.01 -1.63 3.65
CA ALA A 174 2.99 -1.18 2.66
C ALA A 174 2.91 -1.98 1.34
N THR A 175 2.67 -3.29 1.42
CA THR A 175 2.50 -4.15 0.25
C THR A 175 1.24 -3.76 -0.53
N VAL A 176 0.11 -3.61 0.18
CA VAL A 176 -1.17 -3.25 -0.44
C VAL A 176 -1.09 -1.87 -1.10
N GLU A 177 -0.50 -0.89 -0.43
CA GLU A 177 -0.27 0.45 -0.97
C GLU A 177 0.58 0.43 -2.25
N SER A 178 1.67 -0.34 -2.25
CA SER A 178 2.54 -0.49 -3.42
C SER A 178 1.81 -1.13 -4.61
N CYS A 179 0.99 -2.14 -4.34
CA CYS A 179 0.13 -2.76 -5.36
C CYS A 179 -0.93 -1.79 -5.88
N MET A 180 -1.53 -0.98 -5.01
CA MET A 180 -2.52 0.02 -5.40
C MET A 180 -1.92 1.12 -6.27
N MET A 181 -0.72 1.60 -5.95
CA MET A 181 0.01 2.53 -6.82
C MET A 181 0.29 1.91 -8.20
N THR A 182 0.63 0.62 -8.25
CA THR A 182 0.84 -0.09 -9.51
C THR A 182 -0.44 -0.15 -10.33
N ILE A 183 -1.58 -0.50 -9.72
CA ILE A 183 -2.89 -0.51 -10.38
C ILE A 183 -3.26 0.91 -10.86
N ALA A 184 -3.03 1.93 -10.04
CA ALA A 184 -3.32 3.32 -10.38
C ALA A 184 -2.52 3.79 -11.61
N SER A 185 -1.27 3.31 -11.78
CA SER A 185 -0.44 3.63 -12.94
C SER A 185 -0.86 2.94 -14.24
N LEU A 186 -1.51 1.78 -14.14
CA LEU A 186 -1.93 0.98 -15.30
C LEU A 186 -3.28 1.43 -15.86
N VAL A 187 -4.12 2.01 -15.01
CA VAL A 187 -5.52 2.29 -15.35
C VAL A 187 -5.72 3.76 -15.72
N PRO A 188 -6.31 4.05 -16.91
CA PRO A 188 -6.54 5.44 -17.33
C PRO A 188 -7.71 6.12 -16.62
N ASN A 189 -8.64 5.34 -16.04
CA ASN A 189 -9.88 5.82 -15.42
C ASN A 189 -9.93 5.52 -13.91
N TYR A 190 -10.22 6.55 -13.11
CA TYR A 190 -10.36 6.41 -11.64
C TYR A 190 -11.33 5.30 -11.21
N LEU A 191 -12.54 5.28 -11.77
CA LEU A 191 -13.57 4.30 -11.42
C LEU A 191 -13.14 2.85 -11.72
N MET A 192 -12.48 2.64 -12.86
CA MET A 192 -11.97 1.33 -13.24
C MET A 192 -10.86 0.88 -12.30
N GLY A 193 -9.97 1.79 -11.91
CA GLY A 193 -8.89 1.51 -10.96
C GLY A 193 -9.42 1.17 -9.57
N PHE A 194 -10.47 1.86 -9.13
CA PHE A 194 -11.17 1.57 -7.87
C PHE A 194 -11.82 0.18 -7.88
N VAL A 195 -12.49 -0.20 -8.97
CA VAL A 195 -13.10 -1.54 -9.11
C VAL A 195 -12.03 -2.64 -9.12
N ILE A 196 -10.93 -2.45 -9.87
CA ILE A 196 -9.84 -3.43 -9.92
C ILE A 196 -9.13 -3.53 -8.57
N GLY A 197 -8.88 -2.40 -7.90
CA GLY A 197 -8.25 -2.36 -6.58
C GLY A 197 -9.09 -3.04 -5.50
N SER A 198 -10.39 -2.78 -5.48
CA SER A 198 -11.31 -3.46 -4.55
C SER A 198 -11.42 -4.96 -4.83
N ALA A 199 -11.45 -5.38 -6.10
CA ALA A 199 -11.40 -6.79 -6.47
C ALA A 199 -10.09 -7.46 -6.04
N TYR A 200 -8.94 -6.79 -6.25
CA TYR A 200 -7.63 -7.25 -5.82
C TYR A 200 -7.55 -7.47 -4.30
N ILE A 201 -8.00 -6.48 -3.51
CA ILE A 201 -8.07 -6.61 -2.06
C ILE A 201 -9.04 -7.71 -1.62
N GLY A 202 -10.19 -7.84 -2.28
CA GLY A 202 -11.13 -8.93 -1.98
C GLY A 202 -10.48 -10.30 -2.16
N ILE A 203 -9.69 -10.48 -3.22
CA ILE A 203 -8.92 -11.71 -3.46
C ILE A 203 -7.85 -11.90 -2.38
N LEU A 204 -7.08 -10.86 -2.03
CA LEU A 204 -6.09 -10.93 -0.95
C LEU A 204 -6.74 -11.29 0.39
N MET A 205 -7.89 -10.70 0.70
CA MET A 205 -8.60 -10.96 1.95
C MET A 205 -9.10 -12.41 2.01
N MET A 206 -9.54 -12.97 0.88
CA MET A 206 -9.98 -14.38 0.82
C MET A 206 -8.85 -15.39 1.01
N THR A 207 -7.62 -15.04 0.62
CA THR A 207 -6.44 -15.94 0.65
C THR A 207 -5.59 -15.82 1.91
N SER A 208 -5.88 -14.82 2.74
CA SER A 208 -5.18 -14.47 3.99
C SER A 208 -5.08 -15.57 5.05
N GLY A 209 -5.78 -16.70 4.87
CA GLY A 209 -5.74 -17.81 5.82
C GLY A 209 -6.64 -17.63 7.05
N PHE A 210 -7.36 -16.51 7.14
CA PHE A 210 -8.34 -16.25 8.20
C PHE A 210 -9.65 -17.01 7.99
N PHE A 211 -10.19 -17.05 6.76
CA PHE A 211 -11.45 -17.73 6.45
C PHE A 211 -11.32 -19.26 6.33
N ARG A 212 -10.16 -19.73 5.85
CA ARG A 212 -9.84 -21.16 5.73
C ARG A 212 -8.36 -21.36 5.97
N LEU A 213 -7.99 -22.40 6.72
CA LEU A 213 -6.60 -22.69 7.00
C LEU A 213 -5.84 -22.99 5.71
N LEU A 214 -4.62 -22.43 5.56
CA LEU A 214 -3.71 -22.64 4.42
C LEU A 214 -3.54 -24.12 3.97
N PRO A 215 -3.53 -25.13 4.86
CA PRO A 215 -3.43 -26.53 4.48
C PRO A 215 -4.61 -27.06 3.66
N ASP A 216 -5.82 -26.51 3.88
CA ASP A 216 -7.09 -26.98 3.31
C ASP A 216 -7.49 -26.21 2.03
N ILE A 217 -6.65 -25.26 1.61
CA ILE A 217 -6.85 -24.48 0.39
C ILE A 217 -6.34 -25.29 -0.81
N PRO A 218 -7.11 -25.36 -1.93
CA PRO A 218 -6.70 -26.07 -3.13
C PRO A 218 -5.32 -25.62 -3.64
N LYS A 219 -4.44 -26.62 -3.83
CA LYS A 219 -2.97 -26.44 -3.86
C LYS A 219 -2.42 -25.60 -5.01
N VAL A 220 -3.07 -25.55 -6.17
CA VAL A 220 -2.41 -25.06 -7.41
C VAL A 220 -2.49 -23.54 -7.58
N PHE A 221 -3.66 -22.93 -7.40
CA PHE A 221 -3.86 -21.50 -7.69
C PHE A 221 -3.84 -20.62 -6.44
N TRP A 222 -4.34 -21.13 -5.30
CA TRP A 222 -4.63 -20.33 -4.12
C TRP A 222 -3.53 -20.39 -3.05
N ARG A 223 -2.73 -21.46 -3.02
CA ARG A 223 -1.73 -21.73 -1.97
C ARG A 223 -0.32 -21.21 -2.28
N TYR A 224 0.11 -21.18 -3.54
CA TYR A 224 1.48 -20.76 -3.88
C TYR A 224 1.61 -19.25 -4.16
N PRO A 225 0.87 -18.62 -5.09
CA PRO A 225 1.10 -17.21 -5.40
C PRO A 225 0.53 -16.28 -4.31
N VAL A 226 -0.67 -16.56 -3.79
CA VAL A 226 -1.37 -15.59 -2.93
C VAL A 226 -0.99 -15.72 -1.45
N SER A 227 -0.57 -16.90 -0.98
CA SER A 227 -0.05 -17.10 0.38
C SER A 227 1.30 -16.42 0.61
N TYR A 228 2.13 -16.27 -0.43
CA TYR A 228 3.42 -15.55 -0.33
C TYR A 228 3.24 -14.03 -0.32
N VAL A 229 2.19 -13.52 -0.99
CA VAL A 229 1.85 -12.09 -1.00
C VAL A 229 1.17 -11.66 0.30
N ASN A 230 0.50 -12.58 1.00
CA ASN A 230 -0.24 -12.27 2.21
C ASN A 230 0.60 -12.48 3.48
N PHE A 231 1.30 -11.44 3.92
CA PHE A 231 2.13 -11.46 5.14
C PHE A 231 1.35 -11.86 6.41
N GLY A 232 0.05 -11.51 6.50
CA GLY A 232 -0.80 -11.87 7.64
C GLY A 232 -0.95 -13.39 7.86
N SER A 233 -0.74 -14.20 6.81
CA SER A 233 -0.74 -15.66 6.92
C SER A 233 0.50 -16.21 7.64
N TRP A 234 1.65 -15.51 7.55
CA TRP A 234 2.88 -15.84 8.28
C TRP A 234 2.80 -15.40 9.74
N GLY A 235 2.17 -14.25 10.01
CA GLY A 235 1.89 -13.77 11.36
C GLY A 235 1.06 -14.78 12.17
N LEU A 236 -0.06 -15.24 11.60
CA LEU A 236 -0.93 -16.25 12.18
C LEU A 236 -0.28 -17.63 12.38
N GLN A 237 0.56 -18.07 11.43
CA GLN A 237 1.22 -19.38 11.54
C GLN A 237 2.11 -19.45 12.77
N ARG A 238 2.79 -18.35 13.12
CA ARG A 238 3.63 -18.28 14.31
C ARG A 238 2.82 -18.29 15.60
N THR A 239 1.69 -17.57 15.64
CA THR A 239 0.79 -17.56 16.82
C THR A 239 0.20 -18.93 17.13
N ARG A 240 0.15 -19.87 16.16
CA ARG A 240 -0.26 -21.27 16.40
C ARG A 240 0.85 -22.19 16.91
N MET A 241 2.12 -21.83 16.76
CA MET A 241 3.25 -22.69 17.16
C MET A 241 3.71 -22.46 18.61
N THR A 242 3.04 -21.60 19.38
CA THR A 242 3.37 -21.21 20.77
C THR A 242 2.14 -21.15 21.66
#